data_AF-A0A667XGA2-F1
#
_entry.id   AF-A0A667XGA2-F1
#
_cell.length_a   1.000
_cell.length_b   1.000
_cell.length_c   1.000
_cell.angle_alpha   90.00
_cell.angle_beta   90.00
_cell.angle_gamma   90.00
#
_symmetry.space_group_name_H-M   'P 1'
#
loop_
_entity.id
_entity.type
_entity.pdbx_description
1 polymer ?
#
loop_
_entity_poly.entity_id
_entity_poly.type
_entity_poly.pdbx_seq_one_letter_code
_entity_poly.pdbx_strand_id
1 'polypeptide(L)'
;MSPCNNRNLRVIHSEAFRGATGPGVLDVSATAIGKLPSQGLESVLVLLAQSAHSLKRLPPLQGLWSLREAYLTYNSHCCALLSWNTHRDFPINPPWKFVLITYLPLNDDLLITDEDFGDVNFHYPELDLCQTRPSLLCTPEADAFNPCEDIAGFSFLRVAIWFISILAITGNLTVLLVFFSSRTKLMVPRFLMCHLAFADLCIGIYLLMIAIVDLRTCGHYSQHAIEWQTGPGCSAAGFLSVFGGELSVYTLSTITLERWHTINNALQVERRLCLTQAASIMAAGWLVCLGMGALPLVGVSSYNKVSMCLPMDIETPLAQAFIIVVLLFNVSAFLIVCVCYVLIYLAVRNPEFPRRSTDTKIAKRMAVLIFTDFLCMAPISFFAISAAFKIPLITVTNSKILLVLFFPINSCANPFLYAIFTKAFRKDAYQLMSAMGCFKKKASVYHMKACCSENVIKSNSGSNRKGNRKKLRWVAFPQRNTKEEGDQT
;
A
#
# COMPACT_ATOMS: atom_id res chain seq x y z
N MET A 1 -35.82 -0.38 -28.70
CA MET A 1 -36.29 -0.43 -27.31
C MET A 1 -35.13 -0.94 -26.48
N SER A 2 -34.51 -0.09 -25.68
CA SER A 2 -33.31 -0.41 -24.91
C SER A 2 -33.70 -0.80 -23.48
N PRO A 3 -33.23 -1.94 -22.94
CA PRO A 3 -33.64 -2.40 -21.63
C PRO A 3 -32.83 -1.70 -20.52
N CYS A 4 -33.11 -0.43 -20.27
CA CYS A 4 -32.52 0.30 -19.14
C CYS A 4 -33.37 0.18 -17.87
N ASN A 5 -32.75 0.37 -16.70
CA ASN A 5 -33.40 0.39 -15.39
C ASN A 5 -34.11 -0.91 -14.96
N ASN A 6 -33.84 -2.02 -15.64
CA ASN A 6 -34.35 -3.35 -15.26
C ASN A 6 -33.29 -4.12 -14.45
N ARG A 7 -33.37 -4.01 -13.12
CA ARG A 7 -32.45 -4.70 -12.19
C ARG A 7 -32.52 -6.23 -12.22
N ASN A 8 -33.60 -6.80 -12.76
CA ASN A 8 -33.78 -8.24 -12.90
C ASN A 8 -33.21 -8.80 -14.20
N LEU A 9 -32.88 -7.94 -15.17
CA LEU A 9 -32.28 -8.36 -16.43
C LEU A 9 -30.83 -8.77 -16.22
N ARG A 10 -30.58 -10.08 -16.25
CA ARG A 10 -29.25 -10.69 -16.03
C ARG A 10 -28.60 -11.18 -17.32
N VAL A 11 -29.40 -11.59 -18.29
CA VAL A 11 -28.95 -12.22 -19.54
C VAL A 11 -29.77 -11.67 -20.69
N ILE A 12 -29.09 -11.27 -21.77
CA ILE A 12 -29.68 -11.10 -23.10
C ILE A 12 -29.18 -12.27 -23.95
N HIS A 13 -30.07 -12.86 -24.73
CA HIS A 13 -29.73 -13.98 -25.61
C HIS A 13 -28.62 -13.58 -26.62
N SER A 14 -27.68 -14.49 -26.92
CA SER A 14 -26.50 -14.17 -27.76
C SER A 14 -26.87 -13.71 -29.18
N GLU A 15 -28.00 -14.21 -29.69
CA GLU A 15 -28.52 -13.89 -31.02
C GLU A 15 -29.61 -12.81 -31.02
N ALA A 16 -29.86 -12.12 -29.89
CA ALA A 16 -30.99 -11.20 -29.75
C ALA A 16 -31.02 -10.07 -30.79
N PHE A 17 -29.86 -9.69 -31.32
CA PHE A 17 -29.72 -8.63 -32.32
C PHE A 17 -29.24 -9.15 -33.69
N ARG A 18 -29.22 -10.47 -33.92
CA ARG A 18 -28.74 -11.03 -35.18
C ARG A 18 -29.62 -10.59 -36.34
N GLY A 19 -29.02 -9.99 -37.37
CA GLY A 19 -29.73 -9.48 -38.54
C GLY A 19 -30.50 -8.18 -38.30
N ALA A 20 -30.37 -7.57 -37.12
CA ALA A 20 -30.98 -6.28 -36.83
C ALA A 20 -30.15 -5.14 -37.44
N THR A 21 -30.82 -4.18 -38.09
CA THR A 21 -30.22 -2.93 -38.61
C THR A 21 -30.16 -1.82 -37.56
N GLY A 22 -30.46 -2.15 -36.29
CA GLY A 22 -30.42 -1.27 -35.14
C GLY A 22 -30.36 -2.10 -33.85
N PRO A 23 -30.31 -1.47 -32.66
CA PRO A 23 -30.49 -0.04 -32.42
C PRO A 23 -29.19 0.78 -32.59
N GLY A 24 -29.32 2.04 -33.00
CA GLY A 24 -28.21 3.01 -32.99
C GLY A 24 -27.78 3.42 -31.57
N VAL A 25 -28.68 3.31 -30.59
CA VAL A 25 -28.40 3.56 -29.17
C VAL A 25 -28.78 2.33 -28.36
N LEU A 26 -27.81 1.70 -27.71
CA LEU A 26 -28.05 0.59 -26.79
C LEU A 26 -27.85 1.08 -25.36
N ASP A 27 -28.96 1.11 -24.61
CA ASP A 27 -28.94 1.46 -23.19
C ASP A 27 -29.27 0.23 -22.32
N VAL A 28 -28.28 -0.19 -21.55
CA VAL A 28 -28.34 -1.28 -20.56
C VAL A 28 -27.99 -0.76 -19.17
N SER A 29 -28.08 0.56 -18.95
CA SER A 29 -27.75 1.18 -17.67
C SER A 29 -28.68 0.71 -16.55
N ALA A 30 -28.14 0.64 -15.33
CA ALA A 30 -28.84 0.17 -14.13
C ALA A 30 -29.48 -1.23 -14.27
N THR A 31 -28.85 -2.12 -15.06
CA THR A 31 -29.21 -3.54 -15.16
C THR A 31 -28.21 -4.44 -14.45
N ALA A 32 -28.60 -5.69 -14.17
CA ALA A 32 -27.72 -6.72 -13.61
C ALA A 32 -27.09 -7.60 -14.70
N ILE A 33 -26.93 -7.08 -15.92
CA ILE A 33 -26.51 -7.88 -17.06
C ILE A 33 -25.05 -8.30 -16.91
N GLY A 34 -24.78 -9.59 -17.10
CA GLY A 34 -23.42 -10.14 -16.96
C GLY A 34 -22.57 -9.99 -18.22
N LYS A 35 -23.21 -10.07 -19.39
CA LYS A 35 -22.56 -10.08 -20.71
C LYS A 35 -23.48 -9.46 -21.75
N LEU A 36 -22.89 -8.72 -22.69
CA LEU A 36 -23.59 -8.28 -23.90
C LEU A 36 -23.54 -9.38 -24.98
N PRO A 37 -24.50 -9.37 -25.93
CA PRO A 37 -24.49 -10.28 -27.08
C PRO A 37 -23.20 -10.14 -27.90
N SER A 38 -22.72 -11.26 -28.44
CA SER A 38 -21.48 -11.28 -29.25
C SER A 38 -21.70 -10.89 -30.71
N GLN A 39 -22.94 -10.86 -31.19
CA GLN A 39 -23.31 -10.57 -32.57
C GLN A 39 -24.47 -9.57 -32.62
N GLY A 40 -24.58 -8.84 -33.74
CA GLY A 40 -25.71 -7.93 -33.98
C GLY A 40 -25.58 -6.53 -33.33
N LEU A 41 -24.43 -6.19 -32.75
CA LEU A 41 -24.16 -4.87 -32.18
C LEU A 41 -23.47 -3.91 -33.16
N GLU A 42 -23.32 -4.34 -34.42
CA GLU A 42 -22.56 -3.65 -35.46
C GLU A 42 -23.10 -2.25 -35.79
N SER A 43 -24.41 -2.05 -35.66
CA SER A 43 -25.09 -0.78 -35.94
C SER A 43 -25.15 0.17 -34.73
N VAL A 44 -24.62 -0.22 -33.57
CA VAL A 44 -24.66 0.60 -32.34
C VAL A 44 -23.67 1.74 -32.45
N LEU A 45 -24.17 2.98 -32.38
CA LEU A 45 -23.40 4.23 -32.35
C LEU A 45 -23.10 4.69 -30.92
N VAL A 46 -24.06 4.50 -30.00
CA VAL A 46 -23.97 4.91 -28.60
C VAL A 46 -24.26 3.74 -27.68
N LEU A 47 -23.34 3.44 -26.76
CA LEU A 47 -23.50 2.42 -25.72
C LEU A 47 -23.57 3.07 -24.33
N LEU A 48 -24.71 2.91 -23.66
CA LEU A 48 -24.93 3.35 -22.29
C LEU A 48 -24.99 2.11 -21.37
N ALA A 49 -24.01 1.98 -20.48
CA ALA A 49 -23.92 0.91 -19.49
C ALA A 49 -23.44 1.47 -18.14
N GLN A 50 -24.09 2.53 -17.67
CA GLN A 50 -23.81 3.12 -16.36
C GLN A 50 -24.46 2.31 -15.24
N SER A 51 -23.81 2.20 -14.09
CA SER A 51 -24.28 1.40 -12.94
C SER A 51 -24.59 -0.08 -13.25
N ALA A 52 -23.93 -0.64 -14.27
CA ALA A 52 -24.06 -2.03 -14.69
C ALA A 52 -22.92 -2.89 -14.12
N HIS A 53 -22.84 -2.99 -12.79
CA HIS A 53 -21.70 -3.61 -12.07
C HIS A 53 -21.51 -5.12 -12.33
N SER A 54 -22.51 -5.79 -12.93
CA SER A 54 -22.38 -7.21 -13.31
C SER A 54 -21.68 -7.39 -14.65
N LEU A 55 -21.59 -6.34 -15.48
CA LEU A 55 -20.96 -6.38 -16.79
C LEU A 55 -19.45 -6.30 -16.63
N LYS A 56 -18.80 -7.44 -16.40
CA LYS A 56 -17.35 -7.47 -16.17
C LYS A 56 -16.53 -7.47 -17.45
N ARG A 57 -17.10 -7.93 -18.57
CA ARG A 57 -16.40 -8.05 -19.86
C ARG A 57 -17.25 -7.45 -20.98
N LEU A 58 -16.57 -6.77 -21.89
CA LEU A 58 -17.14 -6.31 -23.15
C LEU A 58 -17.28 -7.48 -24.14
N PRO A 59 -18.22 -7.39 -25.11
CA PRO A 59 -18.28 -8.31 -26.24
C PRO A 59 -17.05 -8.13 -27.15
N PRO A 60 -16.82 -9.03 -28.12
CA PRO A 60 -15.76 -8.87 -29.10
C PRO A 60 -15.84 -7.49 -29.76
N LEU A 61 -14.76 -6.72 -29.68
CA LEU A 61 -14.77 -5.32 -30.09
C LEU A 61 -15.04 -5.17 -31.60
N GLN A 62 -14.72 -6.18 -32.42
CA GLN A 62 -15.07 -6.19 -33.85
C GLN A 62 -16.57 -6.01 -34.09
N GLY A 63 -17.42 -6.49 -33.18
CA GLY A 63 -18.87 -6.35 -33.26
C GLY A 63 -19.39 -4.93 -32.94
N LEU A 64 -18.52 -3.99 -32.57
CA LEU A 64 -18.86 -2.61 -32.19
C LEU A 64 -18.26 -1.58 -33.18
N TRP A 65 -18.12 -1.94 -34.47
CA TRP A 65 -17.41 -1.13 -35.47
C TRP A 65 -17.94 0.30 -35.64
N SER A 66 -19.25 0.50 -35.52
CA SER A 66 -19.90 1.82 -35.65
C SER A 66 -19.85 2.68 -34.39
N LEU A 67 -19.34 2.16 -33.27
CA LEU A 67 -19.41 2.84 -31.99
C LEU A 67 -18.66 4.19 -32.03
N ARG A 68 -19.34 5.24 -31.55
CA ARG A 68 -18.84 6.62 -31.45
C ARG A 68 -18.81 7.12 -30.01
N GLU A 69 -19.77 6.72 -29.20
CA GLU A 69 -19.86 7.11 -27.80
C GLU A 69 -20.10 5.90 -26.89
N ALA A 70 -19.39 5.85 -25.77
CA ALA A 70 -19.56 4.82 -24.75
C ALA A 70 -19.54 5.46 -23.36
N TYR A 71 -20.58 5.22 -22.58
CA TYR A 71 -20.69 5.63 -21.19
C TYR A 71 -20.81 4.37 -20.34
N LEU A 72 -19.72 3.99 -19.68
CA LEU A 72 -19.54 2.69 -19.05
C LEU A 72 -19.39 2.84 -17.54
N THR A 73 -19.47 1.71 -16.84
CA THR A 73 -19.29 1.67 -15.37
C THR A 73 -17.82 1.59 -14.97
N TYR A 74 -16.95 0.98 -15.79
CA TYR A 74 -15.55 0.71 -15.47
C TYR A 74 -14.60 1.42 -16.44
N ASN A 75 -13.62 2.16 -15.92
CA ASN A 75 -12.62 2.88 -16.74
C ASN A 75 -11.77 1.91 -17.58
N SER A 76 -11.55 0.68 -17.10
CA SER A 76 -10.80 -0.35 -17.83
C SER A 76 -11.47 -0.81 -19.13
N HIS A 77 -12.80 -0.70 -19.23
CA HIS A 77 -13.51 -0.93 -20.49
C HIS A 77 -13.16 0.14 -21.53
N CYS A 78 -13.03 1.40 -21.09
CA CYS A 78 -12.58 2.48 -21.96
C CYS A 78 -11.13 2.31 -22.40
N CYS A 79 -10.24 1.78 -21.55
CA CYS A 79 -8.87 1.42 -21.96
C CYS A 79 -8.86 0.46 -23.17
N ALA A 80 -9.70 -0.60 -23.12
CA ALA A 80 -9.79 -1.58 -24.21
C ALA A 80 -10.39 -0.96 -25.48
N LEU A 81 -11.43 -0.14 -25.36
CA LEU A 81 -12.11 0.51 -26.48
C LEU A 81 -11.24 1.56 -27.17
N LEU A 82 -10.56 2.41 -26.41
CA LEU A 82 -9.68 3.45 -26.94
C LEU A 82 -8.45 2.83 -27.62
N SER A 83 -7.84 1.82 -27.00
CA SER A 83 -6.73 1.06 -27.62
C SER A 83 -7.16 0.35 -28.90
N TRP A 84 -8.41 -0.11 -29.00
CA TRP A 84 -8.91 -0.71 -30.22
C TRP A 84 -9.25 0.33 -31.29
N ASN A 85 -9.77 1.50 -30.89
CA ASN A 85 -10.05 2.61 -31.80
C ASN A 85 -8.79 3.13 -32.51
N THR A 86 -7.65 3.23 -31.81
CA THR A 86 -6.38 3.60 -32.44
C THR A 86 -5.93 2.60 -33.51
N HIS A 87 -6.22 1.30 -33.32
CA HIS A 87 -6.01 0.28 -34.35
C HIS A 87 -7.04 0.35 -35.49
N ARG A 88 -8.26 0.83 -35.23
CA ARG A 88 -9.31 1.07 -36.24
C ARG A 88 -8.96 2.25 -37.15
N ASP A 89 -8.34 3.28 -36.59
CA ASP A 89 -7.94 4.51 -37.29
C ASP A 89 -6.62 4.36 -38.07
N PHE A 90 -6.11 3.13 -38.26
CA PHE A 90 -5.18 2.80 -39.34
C PHE A 90 -5.95 2.35 -40.60
N PRO A 91 -6.36 3.24 -41.52
CA PRO A 91 -6.70 2.84 -42.87
C PRO A 91 -5.43 2.86 -43.73
N ILE A 92 -5.12 1.71 -44.34
CA ILE A 92 -5.09 1.58 -45.80
C ILE A 92 -4.39 2.77 -46.50
N ASN A 93 -3.08 2.92 -46.29
CA ASN A 93 -2.22 3.37 -47.38
C ASN A 93 -1.63 2.11 -48.04
N PRO A 94 -2.23 1.56 -49.11
CA PRO A 94 -1.42 0.98 -50.15
C PRO A 94 -0.39 2.03 -50.57
N PRO A 95 0.81 1.65 -50.99
CA PRO A 95 1.78 2.60 -51.50
C PRO A 95 1.30 3.13 -52.85
N TRP A 96 0.35 4.08 -52.86
CA TRP A 96 -0.06 4.78 -54.08
C TRP A 96 1.07 5.64 -54.67
N LYS A 97 2.17 5.83 -53.93
CA LYS A 97 3.44 6.33 -54.48
C LYS A 97 4.06 5.40 -55.53
N PHE A 98 3.64 4.13 -55.61
CA PHE A 98 4.18 3.16 -56.56
C PHE A 98 3.31 2.92 -57.81
N VAL A 99 2.03 3.29 -57.80
CA VAL A 99 1.09 2.94 -58.88
C VAL A 99 1.05 3.98 -60.01
N LEU A 100 1.55 5.20 -59.80
CA LEU A 100 1.60 6.22 -60.85
C LEU A 100 2.77 6.07 -61.83
N ILE A 101 3.66 5.09 -61.64
CA ILE A 101 4.84 4.89 -62.51
C ILE A 101 4.57 3.85 -63.62
N THR A 102 3.46 3.12 -63.58
CA THR A 102 3.25 1.94 -64.45
C THR A 102 2.44 2.18 -65.73
N TYR A 103 1.92 3.40 -65.97
CA TYR A 103 0.97 3.65 -67.08
C TYR A 103 1.33 4.79 -68.04
N LEU A 104 2.62 5.10 -68.22
CA LEU A 104 3.06 5.96 -69.32
C LEU A 104 4.20 5.28 -70.10
N PRO A 105 4.04 5.00 -71.39
CA PRO A 105 5.07 4.36 -72.20
C PRO A 105 6.19 5.36 -72.50
N LEU A 106 7.44 4.89 -72.44
CA LEU A 106 8.61 5.60 -72.95
C LEU A 106 8.44 5.86 -74.46
N ASN A 107 8.62 7.10 -74.88
CA ASN A 107 9.27 7.40 -76.14
C ASN A 107 10.41 8.38 -75.84
N ASP A 108 11.63 7.95 -76.16
CA ASP A 108 12.82 8.79 -76.23
C ASP A 108 12.58 9.86 -77.28
N ASP A 109 12.63 11.14 -76.90
CA ASP A 109 13.40 12.15 -77.62
C ASP A 109 13.30 13.52 -76.91
N LEU A 110 14.44 14.23 -76.95
CA LEU A 110 14.64 15.65 -76.65
C LEU A 110 14.90 16.08 -75.19
N LEU A 111 16.20 16.10 -74.87
CA LEU A 111 16.82 17.14 -74.05
C LEU A 111 16.36 18.54 -74.51
N ILE A 112 15.95 19.40 -73.58
CA ILE A 112 16.30 20.84 -73.50
C ILE A 112 16.06 21.32 -72.07
N THR A 113 17.08 21.95 -71.51
CA THR A 113 17.09 22.78 -70.31
C THR A 113 16.37 24.11 -70.59
N ASP A 114 15.51 24.60 -69.69
CA ASP A 114 15.57 26.02 -69.28
C ASP A 114 14.59 26.35 -68.14
N GLU A 115 14.99 27.40 -67.41
CA GLU A 115 14.40 27.97 -66.21
C GLU A 115 13.04 28.65 -66.43
N ASP A 116 12.38 28.91 -65.30
CA ASP A 116 11.24 29.83 -65.09
C ASP A 116 9.83 29.28 -65.39
N PHE A 117 9.09 28.89 -64.34
CA PHE A 117 7.69 29.25 -64.11
C PHE A 117 7.23 28.69 -62.74
N GLY A 118 6.73 29.56 -61.87
CA GLY A 118 6.38 29.26 -60.47
C GLY A 118 5.28 28.21 -60.29
N ASP A 119 5.47 27.36 -59.29
CA ASP A 119 4.54 26.30 -58.85
C ASP A 119 3.30 26.92 -58.17
N VAL A 120 2.15 26.91 -58.86
CA VAL A 120 0.86 27.31 -58.28
C VAL A 120 0.21 26.07 -57.68
N ASN A 121 0.42 25.87 -56.38
CA ASN A 121 -0.20 24.79 -55.63
C ASN A 121 -1.65 25.16 -55.27
N PHE A 122 -2.64 24.52 -55.91
CA PHE A 122 -4.06 24.72 -55.59
C PHE A 122 -4.41 23.98 -54.29
N HIS A 123 -4.47 24.71 -53.18
CA HIS A 123 -4.91 24.20 -51.88
C HIS A 123 -6.45 24.22 -51.78
N TYR A 124 -7.08 23.05 -51.73
CA TYR A 124 -8.50 22.89 -51.43
C TYR A 124 -8.69 22.41 -49.98
N PRO A 125 -8.97 23.31 -49.01
CA PRO A 125 -9.12 22.96 -47.60
C PRO A 125 -10.41 22.20 -47.26
N GLU A 126 -11.30 21.97 -48.23
CA GLU A 126 -12.59 21.28 -48.01
C GLU A 126 -12.49 19.74 -48.04
N LEU A 127 -11.36 19.17 -48.49
CA LEU A 127 -11.15 17.71 -48.50
C LEU A 127 -10.61 17.16 -47.16
N ASP A 128 -9.97 18.00 -46.33
CA ASP A 128 -9.43 17.60 -45.02
C ASP A 128 -10.52 17.39 -43.94
N LEU A 129 -11.74 17.88 -44.18
CA LEU A 129 -12.85 17.76 -43.22
C LEU A 129 -13.64 16.45 -43.33
N CYS A 130 -13.46 15.66 -44.41
CA CYS A 130 -14.15 14.37 -44.59
C CYS A 130 -13.32 13.16 -44.16
N GLN A 131 -12.06 13.33 -43.75
CA GLN A 131 -11.13 12.21 -43.48
C GLN A 131 -10.84 11.95 -42.00
N THR A 132 -11.37 12.77 -41.09
CA THR A 132 -11.28 12.51 -39.65
C THR A 132 -12.59 11.91 -39.14
N ARG A 133 -12.63 10.58 -39.01
CA ARG A 133 -13.66 9.95 -38.16
C ARG A 133 -13.53 10.57 -36.77
N PRO A 134 -14.62 11.04 -36.13
CA PRO A 134 -14.54 11.54 -34.77
C PRO A 134 -14.01 10.43 -33.87
N SER A 135 -13.02 10.77 -33.06
CA SER A 135 -12.43 9.87 -32.06
C SER A 135 -13.53 9.30 -31.16
N LEU A 136 -13.44 8.01 -30.85
CA LEU A 136 -14.38 7.35 -29.95
C LEU A 136 -14.37 8.05 -28.58
N LEU A 137 -15.50 8.64 -28.18
CA LEU A 137 -15.67 9.21 -26.85
C LEU A 137 -16.03 8.10 -25.87
N CYS A 138 -15.19 7.87 -24.86
CA CYS A 138 -15.45 6.87 -23.82
C CYS A 138 -15.33 7.48 -22.42
N THR A 139 -16.34 7.25 -21.58
CA THR A 139 -16.36 7.71 -20.19
C THR A 139 -16.71 6.55 -19.25
N PRO A 140 -16.17 6.50 -18.02
CA PRO A 140 -15.14 7.38 -17.46
C PRO A 140 -13.74 7.09 -18.04
N GLU A 141 -12.96 8.15 -18.25
CA GLU A 141 -11.56 8.06 -18.70
C GLU A 141 -10.68 7.46 -17.60
N ALA A 142 -9.59 6.78 -17.97
CA ALA A 142 -8.64 6.27 -16.99
C ALA A 142 -7.99 7.42 -16.20
N ASP A 143 -8.00 7.32 -14.87
CA ASP A 143 -7.38 8.29 -13.98
C ASP A 143 -6.10 7.71 -13.37
N ALA A 144 -5.36 8.51 -12.59
CA ALA A 144 -4.16 7.97 -11.95
C ALA A 144 -4.50 6.94 -10.86
N PHE A 145 -5.71 6.88 -10.32
CA PHE A 145 -6.08 5.83 -9.36
C PHE A 145 -6.43 4.49 -10.04
N ASN A 146 -6.78 4.55 -11.33
CA ASN A 146 -7.20 3.44 -12.19
C ASN A 146 -6.50 3.53 -13.56
N PRO A 147 -5.17 3.30 -13.61
CA PRO A 147 -4.44 3.33 -14.87
C PRO A 147 -4.83 2.18 -15.81
N CYS A 148 -4.72 2.41 -17.12
CA CYS A 148 -4.82 1.36 -18.13
C CYS A 148 -3.62 0.40 -18.11
N GLU A 149 -2.47 0.92 -17.70
CA GLU A 149 -1.22 0.19 -17.50
C GLU A 149 -1.14 -0.39 -16.07
N ASP A 150 0.07 -0.67 -15.59
CA ASP A 150 0.32 -1.35 -14.32
C ASP A 150 -0.06 -0.53 -13.08
N ILE A 151 -0.36 -1.22 -11.97
CA ILE A 151 -0.79 -0.63 -10.68
C ILE A 151 0.30 0.32 -10.15
N ALA A 152 1.56 -0.13 -10.17
CA ALA A 152 2.70 0.69 -9.75
C ALA A 152 3.04 1.79 -10.78
N GLY A 153 2.71 1.60 -12.05
CA GLY A 153 2.99 2.51 -13.17
C GLY A 153 4.47 2.62 -13.58
N PHE A 154 5.38 2.76 -12.62
CA PHE A 154 6.82 2.92 -12.88
C PHE A 154 7.63 1.69 -12.46
N SER A 155 8.63 1.30 -13.26
CA SER A 155 9.51 0.16 -12.99
C SER A 155 10.25 0.28 -11.64
N PHE A 156 10.68 1.48 -11.27
CA PHE A 156 11.38 1.69 -9.99
C PHE A 156 10.43 1.53 -8.78
N LEU A 157 9.16 1.93 -8.91
CA LEU A 157 8.16 1.76 -7.85
C LEU A 157 7.84 0.29 -7.63
N ARG A 158 7.76 -0.51 -8.70
CA ARG A 158 7.61 -1.97 -8.60
C ARG A 158 8.73 -2.60 -7.79
N VAL A 159 9.99 -2.25 -8.09
CA VAL A 159 11.15 -2.74 -7.32
C VAL A 159 11.07 -2.29 -5.86
N ALA A 160 10.69 -1.02 -5.62
CA ALA A 160 10.56 -0.47 -4.28
C ALA A 160 9.47 -1.17 -3.45
N ILE A 161 8.28 -1.44 -4.00
CA ILE A 161 7.19 -2.13 -3.30
C ILE A 161 7.63 -3.51 -2.83
N TRP A 162 8.30 -4.28 -3.69
CA TRP A 162 8.84 -5.59 -3.32
C TRP A 162 9.86 -5.50 -2.19
N PHE A 163 10.78 -4.56 -2.28
CA PHE A 163 11.79 -4.36 -1.24
C PHE A 163 11.15 -3.94 0.10
N ILE A 164 10.27 -2.93 0.07
CA ILE A 164 9.60 -2.40 1.27
C ILE A 164 8.71 -3.47 1.92
N SER A 165 7.93 -4.22 1.15
CA SER A 165 7.06 -5.28 1.68
C SER A 165 7.85 -6.40 2.37
N ILE A 166 8.92 -6.90 1.75
CA ILE A 166 9.79 -7.93 2.34
C ILE A 166 10.44 -7.43 3.63
N LEU A 167 10.97 -6.21 3.63
CA LEU A 167 11.58 -5.62 4.81
C LEU A 167 10.57 -5.41 5.94
N ALA A 168 9.39 -4.88 5.63
CA ALA A 168 8.32 -4.67 6.61
C ALA A 168 7.87 -5.99 7.23
N ILE A 169 7.63 -7.03 6.43
CA ILE A 169 7.22 -8.35 6.94
C ILE A 169 8.34 -8.96 7.79
N THR A 170 9.56 -9.02 7.27
CA THR A 170 10.68 -9.67 7.97
C THR A 170 11.03 -8.94 9.27
N GLY A 171 11.09 -7.61 9.24
CA GLY A 171 11.40 -6.78 10.40
C GLY A 171 10.35 -6.90 11.50
N ASN A 172 9.08 -6.70 11.16
CA ASN A 172 7.99 -6.75 12.13
C ASN A 172 7.73 -8.17 12.64
N LEU A 173 7.84 -9.20 11.80
CA LEU A 173 7.77 -10.59 12.24
C LEU A 173 8.90 -10.91 13.23
N THR A 174 10.13 -10.46 12.96
CA THR A 174 11.25 -10.62 13.90
C THR A 174 10.97 -9.95 15.24
N VAL A 175 10.40 -8.73 15.24
CA VAL A 175 10.02 -8.02 16.48
C VAL A 175 9.02 -8.85 17.29
N LEU A 176 7.97 -9.38 16.64
CA LEU A 176 6.96 -10.22 17.29
C LEU A 176 7.58 -11.52 17.83
N LEU A 177 8.41 -12.22 17.04
CA LEU A 177 9.08 -13.46 17.46
C LEU A 177 10.00 -13.22 18.67
N VAL A 178 10.77 -12.13 18.68
CA VAL A 178 11.62 -11.76 19.82
C VAL A 178 10.78 -11.45 21.05
N PHE A 179 9.64 -10.77 20.88
CA PHE A 179 8.73 -10.48 21.98
C PHE A 179 8.15 -11.76 22.59
N PHE A 180 7.59 -12.65 21.77
CA PHE A 180 6.99 -13.91 22.24
C PHE A 180 8.02 -14.90 22.81
N SER A 181 9.26 -14.86 22.32
CA SER A 181 10.35 -15.72 22.83
C SER A 181 11.01 -15.19 24.11
N SER A 182 10.91 -13.88 24.37
CA SER A 182 11.58 -13.25 25.50
C SER A 182 10.81 -13.51 26.81
N ARG A 183 11.49 -14.05 27.82
CA ARG A 183 10.96 -14.26 29.18
C ARG A 183 11.03 -13.01 30.06
N THR A 184 11.22 -11.84 29.45
CA THR A 184 11.39 -10.59 30.17
C THR A 184 10.05 -10.01 30.63
N LYS A 185 10.06 -9.23 31.71
CA LYS A 185 8.83 -8.61 32.24
C LYS A 185 8.18 -7.70 31.19
N LEU A 186 6.85 -7.80 31.06
CA LEU A 186 6.04 -6.95 30.19
C LEU A 186 5.98 -5.53 30.76
N MET A 187 6.60 -4.59 30.04
CA MET A 187 6.51 -3.15 30.33
C MET A 187 5.60 -2.49 29.30
N VAL A 188 4.92 -1.40 29.68
CA VAL A 188 4.01 -0.66 28.79
C VAL A 188 4.61 -0.33 27.42
N PRO A 189 5.86 0.19 27.31
CA PRO A 189 6.42 0.48 25.99
C PRO A 189 6.65 -0.78 25.13
N ARG A 190 6.97 -1.92 25.76
CA ARG A 190 7.15 -3.20 25.03
C ARG A 190 5.82 -3.76 24.55
N PHE A 191 4.78 -3.59 25.36
CA PHE A 191 3.41 -3.92 24.99
C PHE A 191 2.94 -3.10 23.77
N LEU A 192 3.11 -1.77 23.81
CA LEU A 192 2.76 -0.89 22.69
C LEU A 192 3.56 -1.20 21.41
N MET A 193 4.87 -1.45 21.53
CA MET A 193 5.71 -1.84 20.38
C MET A 193 5.26 -3.16 19.73
N CYS A 194 4.71 -4.10 20.50
CA CYS A 194 4.18 -5.35 19.95
C CYS A 194 2.94 -5.10 19.08
N HIS A 195 2.02 -4.26 19.55
CA HIS A 195 0.85 -3.87 18.77
C HIS A 195 1.22 -3.08 17.51
N LEU A 196 2.22 -2.21 17.59
CA LEU A 196 2.73 -1.49 16.43
C LEU A 196 3.32 -2.47 15.40
N ALA A 197 4.14 -3.42 15.83
CA ALA A 197 4.71 -4.43 14.94
C ALA A 197 3.63 -5.31 14.28
N PHE A 198 2.54 -5.61 15.00
CA PHE A 198 1.40 -6.31 14.41
C PHE A 198 0.68 -5.46 13.34
N ALA A 199 0.44 -4.17 13.61
CA ALA A 199 -0.19 -3.26 12.67
C ALA A 199 0.66 -3.09 11.39
N ASP A 200 1.97 -2.88 11.55
CA ASP A 200 2.92 -2.72 10.46
C ASP A 200 3.12 -4.03 9.66
N LEU A 201 2.96 -5.20 10.30
CA LEU A 201 2.91 -6.48 9.60
C LEU A 201 1.67 -6.58 8.70
N CYS A 202 0.51 -6.09 9.13
CA CYS A 202 -0.70 -6.05 8.30
C CYS A 202 -0.48 -5.19 7.06
N ILE A 203 0.15 -4.01 7.21
CA ILE A 203 0.54 -3.15 6.08
C ILE A 203 1.53 -3.86 5.16
N GLY A 204 2.53 -4.55 5.71
CA GLY A 204 3.48 -5.35 4.93
C GLY A 204 2.80 -6.44 4.08
N ILE A 205 1.84 -7.16 4.65
CA ILE A 205 1.04 -8.18 3.94
C ILE A 205 0.18 -7.55 2.86
N TYR A 206 -0.48 -6.42 3.15
CA TYR A 206 -1.23 -5.64 2.15
C TYR A 206 -0.35 -5.28 0.94
N LEU A 207 0.83 -4.71 1.19
CA LEU A 207 1.75 -4.33 0.10
C LEU A 207 2.25 -5.54 -0.69
N LEU A 208 2.48 -6.67 -0.01
CA LEU A 208 2.84 -7.91 -0.69
C LEU A 208 1.68 -8.40 -1.59
N MET A 209 0.43 -8.30 -1.15
CA MET A 209 -0.73 -8.63 -2.00
C MET A 209 -0.76 -7.76 -3.27
N ILE A 210 -0.56 -6.44 -3.12
CA ILE A 210 -0.51 -5.52 -4.26
C ILE A 210 0.68 -5.85 -5.17
N ALA A 211 1.86 -6.13 -4.61
CA ALA A 211 3.05 -6.49 -5.38
C ALA A 211 2.86 -7.77 -6.20
N ILE A 212 2.18 -8.77 -5.63
CA ILE A 212 1.87 -10.03 -6.31
C ILE A 212 0.92 -9.77 -7.49
N VAL A 213 -0.15 -9.01 -7.27
CA VAL A 213 -1.12 -8.71 -8.33
C VAL A 213 -0.48 -7.91 -9.44
N ASP A 214 0.26 -6.84 -9.11
CA ASP A 214 0.98 -6.01 -10.08
C ASP A 214 1.92 -6.85 -10.97
N LEU A 215 2.61 -7.84 -10.39
CA LEU A 215 3.50 -8.72 -11.12
C LEU A 215 2.75 -9.75 -11.99
N ARG A 216 1.59 -10.22 -11.52
CA ARG A 216 0.73 -11.18 -12.25
C ARG A 216 0.01 -10.55 -13.42
N THR A 217 -0.34 -9.27 -13.31
CA THR A 217 -1.08 -8.53 -14.33
C THR A 217 -0.21 -7.56 -15.12
N CYS A 218 1.11 -7.71 -15.05
CA CYS A 218 2.08 -6.83 -15.70
C CYS A 218 1.78 -6.70 -17.21
N GLY A 219 1.64 -5.47 -17.69
CA GLY A 219 1.33 -5.12 -19.08
C GLY A 219 -0.13 -5.36 -19.50
N HIS A 220 -0.94 -6.03 -18.67
CA HIS A 220 -2.32 -6.41 -18.99
C HIS A 220 -3.28 -6.18 -17.80
N TYR A 221 -3.00 -5.17 -16.96
CA TYR A 221 -3.83 -4.87 -15.80
C TYR A 221 -5.26 -4.50 -16.19
N SER A 222 -5.46 -3.66 -17.21
CA SER A 222 -6.80 -3.28 -17.69
C SER A 222 -7.73 -4.46 -17.98
N GLN A 223 -7.20 -5.60 -18.45
CA GLN A 223 -7.99 -6.81 -18.72
C GLN A 223 -8.45 -7.52 -17.43
N HIS A 224 -7.66 -7.45 -16.37
CA HIS A 224 -7.89 -8.14 -15.10
C HIS A 224 -8.38 -7.21 -13.97
N ALA A 225 -8.39 -5.89 -14.20
CA ALA A 225 -8.67 -4.86 -13.21
C ALA A 225 -10.03 -5.06 -12.53
N ILE A 226 -11.07 -5.37 -13.31
CA ILE A 226 -12.43 -5.57 -12.79
C ILE A 226 -12.50 -6.81 -11.91
N GLU A 227 -11.82 -7.89 -12.29
CA GLU A 227 -11.78 -9.13 -11.51
C GLU A 227 -11.03 -8.94 -10.19
N TRP A 228 -9.95 -8.17 -10.19
CA TRP A 228 -9.22 -7.79 -8.97
C TRP A 228 -10.08 -6.90 -8.06
N GLN A 229 -10.56 -5.75 -8.58
CA GLN A 229 -11.29 -4.74 -7.81
C GLN A 229 -12.61 -5.25 -7.23
N THR A 230 -13.35 -6.06 -7.98
CA THR A 230 -14.61 -6.67 -7.51
C THR A 230 -14.40 -7.99 -6.76
N GLY A 231 -13.17 -8.49 -6.71
CA GLY A 231 -12.83 -9.75 -6.07
C GLY A 231 -12.67 -9.64 -4.55
N PRO A 232 -12.72 -10.78 -3.84
CA PRO A 232 -12.51 -10.81 -2.39
C PRO A 232 -11.07 -10.41 -1.99
N GLY A 233 -10.10 -10.57 -2.89
CA GLY A 233 -8.70 -10.19 -2.67
C GLY A 233 -8.54 -8.68 -2.43
N CYS A 234 -9.23 -7.84 -3.21
CA CYS A 234 -9.19 -6.40 -3.03
C CYS A 234 -9.90 -5.95 -1.75
N SER A 235 -11.01 -6.60 -1.39
CA SER A 235 -11.70 -6.35 -0.12
C SER A 235 -10.82 -6.68 1.09
N ALA A 236 -10.11 -7.82 1.06
CA ALA A 236 -9.16 -8.19 2.10
C ALA A 236 -7.96 -7.23 2.16
N ALA A 237 -7.42 -6.84 1.01
CA ALA A 237 -6.32 -5.86 0.93
C ALA A 237 -6.73 -4.50 1.51
N GLY A 238 -7.91 -3.99 1.16
CA GLY A 238 -8.45 -2.73 1.67
C GLY A 238 -8.73 -2.76 3.17
N PHE A 239 -9.25 -3.88 3.69
CA PHE A 239 -9.40 -4.07 5.13
C PHE A 239 -8.04 -4.02 5.83
N LEU A 240 -7.04 -4.78 5.35
CA LEU A 240 -5.70 -4.82 5.94
C LEU A 240 -4.99 -3.46 5.89
N SER A 241 -5.18 -2.68 4.82
CA SER A 241 -4.57 -1.37 4.67
C SER A 241 -5.16 -0.35 5.65
N VAL A 242 -6.49 -0.26 5.75
CA VAL A 242 -7.15 0.67 6.69
C VAL A 242 -6.95 0.21 8.13
N PHE A 243 -7.26 -1.05 8.45
CA PHE A 243 -7.10 -1.55 9.82
C PHE A 243 -5.65 -1.45 10.30
N GLY A 244 -4.68 -1.88 9.49
CA GLY A 244 -3.26 -1.82 9.83
C GLY A 244 -2.75 -0.39 9.91
N GLY A 245 -3.14 0.48 8.97
CA GLY A 245 -2.70 1.87 8.91
C GLY A 245 -3.21 2.68 10.11
N GLU A 246 -4.51 2.61 10.36
CA GLU A 246 -5.14 3.32 11.47
C GLU A 246 -4.66 2.82 12.83
N LEU A 247 -4.48 1.50 12.98
CA LEU A 247 -3.93 0.92 14.21
C LEU A 247 -2.47 1.36 14.42
N SER A 248 -1.67 1.46 13.36
CA SER A 248 -0.29 1.95 13.42
C SER A 248 -0.26 3.41 13.89
N VAL A 249 -1.04 4.30 13.27
CA VAL A 249 -1.17 5.72 13.63
C VAL A 249 -1.63 5.91 15.08
N TYR A 250 -2.67 5.18 15.49
CA TYR A 250 -3.18 5.22 16.86
C TYR A 250 -2.13 4.75 17.87
N THR A 251 -1.42 3.65 17.56
CA THR A 251 -0.38 3.10 18.44
C THR A 251 0.81 4.04 18.55
N LEU A 252 1.26 4.66 17.46
CA LEU A 252 2.34 5.66 17.45
C LEU A 252 1.99 6.89 18.28
N SER A 253 0.75 7.39 18.16
CA SER A 253 0.23 8.48 18.98
C SER A 253 0.22 8.11 20.46
N THR A 254 -0.22 6.89 20.78
CA THR A 254 -0.24 6.36 22.15
C THR A 254 1.17 6.18 22.72
N ILE A 255 2.13 5.70 21.91
CA ILE A 255 3.55 5.64 22.29
C ILE A 255 4.05 7.05 22.62
N THR A 256 3.77 8.03 21.78
CA THR A 256 4.22 9.41 22.01
C THR A 256 3.62 10.01 23.29
N LEU A 257 2.35 9.77 23.55
CA LEU A 257 1.68 10.18 24.80
C LEU A 257 2.26 9.47 26.03
N GLU A 258 2.51 8.16 25.94
CA GLU A 258 3.19 7.41 27.00
C GLU A 258 4.57 7.99 27.30
N ARG A 259 5.34 8.36 26.26
CA ARG A 259 6.66 8.96 26.41
C ARG A 259 6.58 10.34 27.04
N TRP A 260 5.68 11.20 26.56
CA TRP A 260 5.48 12.52 27.15
C TRP A 260 5.08 12.41 28.62
N HIS A 261 4.08 11.58 28.94
CA HIS A 261 3.62 11.35 30.29
C HIS A 261 4.72 10.79 31.19
N THR A 262 5.47 9.78 30.74
CA THR A 262 6.57 9.19 31.51
C THR A 262 7.72 10.18 31.71
N ILE A 263 8.04 11.04 30.74
CA ILE A 263 9.12 12.04 30.87
C ILE A 263 8.70 13.17 31.81
N ASN A 264 7.49 13.69 31.65
CA ASN A 264 6.96 14.77 32.49
C ASN A 264 6.71 14.31 33.92
N ASN A 265 6.17 13.09 34.08
CA ASN A 265 5.84 12.52 35.40
C ASN A 265 6.97 11.67 35.97
N ALA A 266 8.13 11.52 35.30
CA ALA A 266 9.34 10.96 35.91
C ALA A 266 9.79 11.75 37.16
N LEU A 267 9.27 12.96 37.34
CA LEU A 267 9.46 13.83 38.50
C LEU A 267 8.52 13.51 39.68
N GLN A 268 7.50 12.66 39.51
CA GLN A 268 6.61 12.18 40.58
C GLN A 268 6.46 10.64 40.49
N VAL A 269 7.13 9.92 41.39
CA VAL A 269 7.31 8.45 41.39
C VAL A 269 5.99 7.64 41.41
N GLU A 270 4.85 8.25 41.78
CA GLU A 270 3.58 7.56 42.09
C GLU A 270 2.57 7.45 40.93
N ARG A 271 2.74 8.14 39.79
CA ARG A 271 1.77 8.11 38.66
C ARG A 271 2.36 7.54 37.37
N ARG A 272 2.81 6.29 37.37
CA ARG A 272 3.16 5.58 36.11
C ARG A 272 1.91 4.97 35.49
N LEU A 273 1.77 5.08 34.16
CA LEU A 273 0.73 4.38 33.40
C LEU A 273 0.81 2.87 33.70
N CYS A 274 -0.27 2.32 34.28
CA CYS A 274 -0.34 0.90 34.55
C CYS A 274 -0.59 0.12 33.26
N LEU A 275 -0.10 -1.13 33.21
CA LEU A 275 -0.33 -2.01 32.04
C LEU A 275 -1.82 -2.26 31.78
N THR A 276 -2.64 -2.31 32.83
CA THR A 276 -4.11 -2.43 32.73
C THR A 276 -4.74 -1.23 32.03
N GLN A 277 -4.32 -0.01 32.38
CA GLN A 277 -4.79 1.22 31.73
C GLN A 277 -4.35 1.26 30.26
N ALA A 278 -3.08 0.94 29.99
CA ALA A 278 -2.56 0.87 28.62
C ALA A 278 -3.29 -0.20 27.78
N ALA A 279 -3.60 -1.36 28.37
CA ALA A 279 -4.37 -2.41 27.70
C ALA A 279 -5.81 -1.94 27.39
N SER A 280 -6.46 -1.23 28.31
CA SER A 280 -7.78 -0.64 28.06
C SER A 280 -7.76 0.39 26.94
N ILE A 281 -6.75 1.28 26.90
CA ILE A 281 -6.58 2.28 25.83
C ILE A 281 -6.35 1.59 24.49
N MET A 282 -5.54 0.54 24.45
CA MET A 282 -5.32 -0.24 23.25
C MET A 282 -6.57 -0.99 22.80
N ALA A 283 -7.33 -1.60 23.72
CA ALA A 283 -8.56 -2.29 23.38
C ALA A 283 -9.59 -1.34 22.73
N ALA A 284 -9.72 -0.11 23.24
CA ALA A 284 -10.56 0.92 22.63
C ALA A 284 -10.08 1.28 21.21
N GLY A 285 -8.77 1.50 21.04
CA GLY A 285 -8.17 1.76 19.73
C GLY A 285 -8.42 0.64 18.72
N TRP A 286 -8.25 -0.62 19.15
CA TRP A 286 -8.54 -1.78 18.32
C TRP A 286 -9.98 -1.82 17.83
N LEU A 287 -10.96 -1.56 18.71
CA LEU A 287 -12.36 -1.51 18.32
C LEU A 287 -12.63 -0.41 17.29
N VAL A 288 -12.03 0.77 17.49
CA VAL A 288 -12.17 1.90 16.56
C VAL A 288 -11.53 1.58 15.20
N CYS A 289 -10.29 1.08 15.17
CA CYS A 289 -9.60 0.72 13.92
C CYS A 289 -10.29 -0.45 13.20
N LEU A 290 -10.79 -1.45 13.94
CA LEU A 290 -11.56 -2.56 13.39
C LEU A 290 -12.86 -2.05 12.75
N GLY A 291 -13.56 -1.14 13.44
CA GLY A 291 -14.73 -0.46 12.89
C GLY A 291 -14.40 0.27 11.59
N MET A 292 -13.36 1.10 11.58
CA MET A 292 -12.95 1.84 10.37
C MET A 292 -12.58 0.93 9.20
N GLY A 293 -11.90 -0.19 9.44
CA GLY A 293 -11.60 -1.17 8.38
C GLY A 293 -12.82 -2.00 7.93
N ALA A 294 -13.77 -2.28 8.82
CA ALA A 294 -14.93 -3.12 8.49
C ALA A 294 -16.07 -2.34 7.80
N LEU A 295 -16.20 -1.02 8.06
CA LEU A 295 -17.28 -0.21 7.53
C LEU A 295 -17.39 -0.23 5.97
N PRO A 296 -16.29 -0.16 5.20
CA PRO A 296 -16.38 -0.29 3.74
C PRO A 296 -16.73 -1.71 3.27
N LEU A 297 -16.57 -2.75 4.10
CA LEU A 297 -16.98 -4.12 3.75
C LEU A 297 -18.51 -4.31 3.88
N VAL A 298 -19.15 -3.58 4.78
CA VAL A 298 -20.62 -3.64 4.99
C VAL A 298 -21.40 -2.65 4.12
N GLY A 299 -20.72 -1.92 3.24
CA GLY A 299 -21.34 -1.04 2.24
C GLY A 299 -21.51 0.43 2.65
N VAL A 300 -20.85 0.89 3.73
CA VAL A 300 -20.80 2.33 4.09
C VAL A 300 -19.89 3.12 3.12
N SER A 301 -18.84 2.47 2.65
CA SER A 301 -17.92 2.94 1.61
C SER A 301 -17.53 1.74 0.74
N SER A 302 -16.60 1.93 -0.20
CA SER A 302 -16.22 0.90 -1.17
C SER A 302 -14.70 0.83 -1.35
N TYR A 303 -14.12 -0.38 -1.23
CA TYR A 303 -12.71 -0.65 -1.56
C TYR A 303 -12.48 -0.93 -3.05
N ASN A 304 -13.53 -1.10 -3.84
CA ASN A 304 -13.44 -1.53 -5.24
C ASN A 304 -13.23 -0.39 -6.24
N LYS A 305 -13.20 0.88 -5.79
CA LYS A 305 -13.14 2.06 -6.67
C LYS A 305 -11.73 2.37 -7.19
N VAL A 306 -10.70 1.94 -6.47
CA VAL A 306 -9.29 2.26 -6.78
C VAL A 306 -8.47 0.97 -6.89
N SER A 307 -7.50 0.94 -7.81
CA SER A 307 -6.62 -0.22 -8.07
C SER A 307 -5.89 -0.76 -6.83
N MET A 308 -5.50 0.13 -5.91
CA MET A 308 -4.82 -0.20 -4.64
C MET A 308 -5.79 -0.55 -3.50
N CYS A 309 -7.09 -0.66 -3.79
CA CYS A 309 -8.11 -1.10 -2.83
C CYS A 309 -8.30 -0.16 -1.62
N LEU A 310 -8.10 1.14 -1.81
CA LEU A 310 -8.31 2.16 -0.78
C LEU A 310 -9.73 2.72 -0.85
N PRO A 311 -10.31 3.12 0.29
CA PRO A 311 -11.68 3.64 0.34
C PRO A 311 -11.68 5.09 -0.15
N MET A 312 -11.86 5.28 -1.47
CA MET A 312 -11.87 6.59 -2.13
C MET A 312 -13.20 6.86 -2.85
N ASP A 313 -14.28 6.26 -2.36
CA ASP A 313 -15.62 6.42 -2.93
C ASP A 313 -16.22 7.79 -2.57
N ILE A 314 -16.49 8.60 -3.60
CA ILE A 314 -17.07 9.94 -3.49
C ILE A 314 -18.48 10.04 -4.08
N GLU A 315 -19.08 8.92 -4.52
CA GLU A 315 -20.38 8.94 -5.19
C GLU A 315 -21.53 9.21 -4.22
N THR A 316 -21.38 8.79 -2.96
CA THR A 316 -22.42 8.94 -1.94
C THR A 316 -21.95 9.87 -0.81
N PRO A 317 -22.86 10.69 -0.24
CA PRO A 317 -22.50 11.57 0.88
C PRO A 317 -22.04 10.79 2.12
N LEU A 318 -22.55 9.57 2.30
CA LEU A 318 -22.14 8.67 3.38
C LEU A 318 -20.69 8.20 3.21
N ALA A 319 -20.31 7.75 2.01
CA ALA A 319 -18.95 7.32 1.73
C ALA A 319 -17.95 8.49 1.80
N GLN A 320 -18.34 9.67 1.31
CA GLN A 320 -17.54 10.88 1.43
C GLN A 320 -17.34 11.29 2.90
N ALA A 321 -18.40 11.20 3.73
CA ALA A 321 -18.28 11.47 5.17
C ALA A 321 -17.33 10.49 5.86
N PHE A 322 -17.37 9.20 5.51
CA PHE A 322 -16.44 8.19 6.02
C PHE A 322 -14.97 8.57 5.73
N ILE A 323 -14.67 8.95 4.48
CA ILE A 323 -13.31 9.39 4.10
C ILE A 323 -12.89 10.59 4.93
N ILE A 324 -13.75 11.59 5.09
CA ILE A 324 -13.47 12.78 5.90
C ILE A 324 -13.19 12.41 7.36
N VAL A 325 -13.96 11.49 7.95
CA VAL A 325 -13.75 11.04 9.33
C VAL A 325 -12.38 10.36 9.48
N VAL A 326 -12.01 9.48 8.56
CA VAL A 326 -10.69 8.81 8.54
C VAL A 326 -9.56 9.85 8.39
N LEU A 327 -9.72 10.83 7.50
CA LEU A 327 -8.75 11.91 7.33
C LEU A 327 -8.61 12.78 8.58
N LEU A 328 -9.73 13.16 9.22
CA LEU A 328 -9.74 13.94 10.45
C LEU A 328 -9.09 13.18 11.61
N PHE A 329 -9.31 11.87 11.72
CA PHE A 329 -8.64 11.02 12.70
C PHE A 329 -7.11 11.08 12.52
N ASN A 330 -6.62 10.90 11.30
CA ASN A 330 -5.20 10.99 10.98
C ASN A 330 -4.60 12.38 11.27
N VAL A 331 -5.30 13.46 10.89
CA VAL A 331 -4.86 14.84 11.18
C VAL A 331 -4.84 15.10 12.69
N SER A 332 -5.85 14.61 13.43
CA SER A 332 -5.89 14.76 14.89
C SER A 332 -4.74 14.03 15.58
N ALA A 333 -4.41 12.82 15.13
CA ALA A 333 -3.27 12.05 15.61
C ALA A 333 -1.95 12.80 15.38
N PHE A 334 -1.75 13.34 14.17
CA PHE A 334 -0.59 14.17 13.86
C PHE A 334 -0.47 15.39 14.78
N LEU A 335 -1.56 16.13 15.00
CA LEU A 335 -1.57 17.29 15.89
C LEU A 335 -1.23 16.91 17.34
N ILE A 336 -1.78 15.79 17.85
CA ILE A 336 -1.47 15.27 19.18
C ILE A 336 0.03 14.96 19.29
N VAL A 337 0.60 14.27 18.31
CA VAL A 337 2.05 13.96 18.28
C VAL A 337 2.89 15.24 18.25
N CYS A 338 2.53 16.22 17.41
CA CYS A 338 3.21 17.52 17.34
C CYS A 338 3.18 18.26 18.69
N VAL A 339 2.02 18.36 19.34
CA VAL A 339 1.87 19.02 20.64
C VAL A 339 2.69 18.30 21.70
N CYS A 340 2.58 16.97 21.79
CA CYS A 340 3.36 16.17 22.74
C CYS A 340 4.86 16.36 22.53
N TYR A 341 5.31 16.44 21.28
CA TYR A 341 6.72 16.68 20.97
C TYR A 341 7.20 18.06 21.43
N VAL A 342 6.44 19.12 21.17
CA VAL A 342 6.77 20.47 21.66
C VAL A 342 6.88 20.47 23.18
N LEU A 343 5.94 19.82 23.88
CA LEU A 343 5.98 19.72 25.34
C LEU A 343 7.19 18.92 25.85
N ILE A 344 7.54 17.80 25.20
CA ILE A 344 8.75 17.04 25.51
C ILE A 344 10.00 17.90 25.29
N TYR A 345 10.08 18.62 24.17
CA TYR A 345 11.22 19.48 23.85
C TYR A 345 11.42 20.58 24.90
N LEU A 346 10.33 21.24 25.29
CA LEU A 346 10.35 22.26 26.34
C LEU A 346 10.79 21.65 27.69
N ALA A 347 10.25 20.49 28.06
CA ALA A 347 10.62 19.79 29.28
C ALA A 347 12.12 19.41 29.33
N VAL A 348 12.68 18.99 28.18
CA VAL A 348 14.11 18.62 28.07
C VAL A 348 15.04 19.84 28.06
N ARG A 349 14.58 21.00 27.60
CA ARG A 349 15.37 22.24 27.52
C ARG A 349 15.41 23.01 28.84
N ASN A 350 14.48 22.77 29.76
CA ASN A 350 14.42 23.46 31.05
C ASN A 350 15.70 23.21 31.89
N PRO A 351 16.44 24.27 32.26
CA PRO A 351 17.75 24.16 32.93
C PRO A 351 17.66 23.87 34.44
N GLU A 352 16.49 23.99 35.07
CA GLU A 352 16.32 23.72 36.52
C GLU A 352 16.32 22.23 36.91
N PHE A 353 16.41 21.33 35.93
CA PHE A 353 16.38 19.90 36.17
C PHE A 353 17.80 19.31 36.28
N PRO A 354 18.13 18.57 37.36
CA PRO A 354 19.46 17.99 37.56
C PRO A 354 19.75 16.96 36.46
N ARG A 355 20.63 17.35 35.54
CA ARG A 355 20.88 16.64 34.28
C ARG A 355 21.87 15.49 34.50
N ARG A 356 21.38 14.26 34.69
CA ARG A 356 22.24 13.06 34.63
C ARG A 356 22.63 12.81 33.17
N SER A 357 23.92 12.68 32.87
CA SER A 357 24.46 12.46 31.51
C SER A 357 23.91 11.21 30.77
N THR A 358 23.26 10.31 31.50
CA THR A 358 22.57 9.12 30.97
C THR A 358 21.22 9.50 30.35
N ASP A 359 20.55 10.52 30.89
CA ASP A 359 19.23 10.98 30.44
C ASP A 359 19.32 11.73 29.10
N THR A 360 20.42 12.44 28.83
CA THR A 360 20.67 13.10 27.53
C THR A 360 20.81 12.10 26.38
N LYS A 361 21.41 10.93 26.64
CA LYS A 361 21.52 9.84 25.65
C LYS A 361 20.18 9.14 25.42
N ILE A 362 19.32 9.08 26.43
CA ILE A 362 17.96 8.54 26.33
C ILE A 362 17.04 9.52 25.59
N ALA A 363 17.12 10.82 25.89
CA ALA A 363 16.37 11.88 25.23
C ALA A 363 16.74 12.04 23.74
N LYS A 364 18.04 12.02 23.38
CA LYS A 364 18.49 12.07 21.96
C LYS A 364 17.95 10.89 21.14
N ARG A 365 17.84 9.73 21.78
CA ARG A 365 17.34 8.49 21.18
C ARG A 365 15.82 8.48 21.03
N MET A 366 15.11 9.12 21.95
CA MET A 366 13.67 9.38 21.83
C MET A 366 13.40 10.40 20.72
N ALA A 367 14.19 11.48 20.66
CA ALA A 367 14.06 12.52 19.63
C ALA A 367 14.27 11.98 18.20
N VAL A 368 15.22 11.06 17.99
CA VAL A 368 15.42 10.44 16.66
C VAL A 368 14.23 9.55 16.27
N LEU A 369 13.68 8.79 17.23
CA LEU A 369 12.50 7.95 17.00
C LEU A 369 11.24 8.79 16.70
N ILE A 370 11.09 9.92 17.40
CA ILE A 370 9.97 10.86 17.19
C ILE A 370 10.14 11.66 15.89
N PHE A 371 11.36 12.07 15.54
CA PHE A 371 11.64 12.78 14.29
C PHE A 371 11.40 11.91 13.06
N THR A 372 11.75 10.62 13.15
CA THR A 372 11.49 9.68 12.05
C THR A 372 10.00 9.40 11.88
N ASP A 373 9.24 9.29 12.98
CA ASP A 373 7.77 9.21 12.92
C ASP A 373 7.15 10.46 12.29
N PHE A 374 7.58 11.67 12.70
CA PHE A 374 7.14 12.93 12.10
C PHE A 374 7.43 13.01 10.60
N LEU A 375 8.63 12.64 10.16
CA LEU A 375 8.99 12.65 8.74
C LEU A 375 8.13 11.70 7.90
N CYS A 376 7.65 10.61 8.51
CA CYS A 376 6.77 9.66 7.83
C CYS A 376 5.30 10.11 7.84
N MET A 377 4.85 10.77 8.92
CA MET A 377 3.46 11.23 9.10
C MET A 377 3.16 12.58 8.45
N ALA A 378 4.15 13.47 8.33
CA ALA A 378 3.96 14.83 7.82
C ALA A 378 3.51 14.88 6.35
N PRO A 379 4.08 14.11 5.40
CA PRO A 379 3.60 14.09 4.03
C PRO A 379 2.14 13.62 3.94
N ILE A 380 1.79 12.53 4.65
CA ILE A 380 0.44 11.96 4.67
C ILE A 380 -0.56 13.00 5.20
N SER A 381 -0.22 13.67 6.30
CA SER A 381 -1.07 14.68 6.93
C SER A 381 -1.21 15.95 6.07
N PHE A 382 -0.15 16.38 5.39
CA PHE A 382 -0.20 17.52 4.47
C PHE A 382 -1.19 17.28 3.33
N PHE A 383 -1.22 16.08 2.75
CA PHE A 383 -2.19 15.74 1.71
C PHE A 383 -3.60 15.56 2.26
N ALA A 384 -3.75 14.97 3.43
CA ALA A 384 -5.04 14.87 4.11
C ALA A 384 -5.67 16.26 4.34
N ILE A 385 -4.86 17.23 4.80
CA ILE A 385 -5.28 18.62 5.00
C ILE A 385 -5.61 19.30 3.67
N SER A 386 -4.77 19.13 2.64
CA SER A 386 -5.01 19.71 1.31
C SER A 386 -6.32 19.20 0.69
N ALA A 387 -6.61 17.90 0.86
CA ALA A 387 -7.87 17.30 0.44
C ALA A 387 -9.07 17.85 1.23
N ALA A 388 -8.93 18.05 2.55
CA ALA A 388 -9.97 18.61 3.39
C ALA A 388 -10.36 20.04 2.97
N PHE A 389 -9.40 20.85 2.52
CA PHE A 389 -9.66 22.20 2.00
C PHE A 389 -10.18 22.24 0.55
N LYS A 390 -10.41 21.07 -0.08
CA LYS A 390 -10.81 20.96 -1.50
C LYS A 390 -9.82 21.62 -2.48
N ILE A 391 -8.56 21.79 -2.08
CA ILE A 391 -7.48 22.31 -2.94
C ILE A 391 -6.47 21.16 -3.10
N PRO A 392 -6.71 20.20 -4.02
CA PRO A 392 -5.73 19.16 -4.28
C PRO A 392 -4.49 19.78 -4.94
N LEU A 393 -3.49 20.11 -4.12
CA LEU A 393 -2.24 20.77 -4.53
C LEU A 393 -1.29 19.85 -5.32
N ILE A 394 -1.68 18.59 -5.57
CA ILE A 394 -0.89 17.61 -6.33
C ILE A 394 -1.65 17.13 -7.55
N THR A 395 -0.94 17.08 -8.69
CA THR A 395 -1.38 16.36 -9.88
C THR A 395 -1.50 14.87 -9.56
N VAL A 396 -2.59 14.24 -10.00
CA VAL A 396 -2.96 12.83 -9.67
C VAL A 396 -1.82 11.82 -9.94
N THR A 397 -0.89 12.15 -10.85
CA THR A 397 0.31 11.35 -11.16
C THR A 397 1.33 11.31 -10.01
N ASN A 398 1.54 12.42 -9.28
CA ASN A 398 2.51 12.50 -8.18
C ASN A 398 1.96 11.91 -6.87
N SER A 399 0.63 11.82 -6.71
CA SER A 399 0.02 11.16 -5.54
C SER A 399 0.31 9.65 -5.50
N LYS A 400 0.55 9.00 -6.65
CA LYS A 400 0.98 7.59 -6.69
C LYS A 400 2.31 7.38 -5.96
N ILE A 401 3.30 8.24 -6.23
CA ILE A 401 4.64 8.13 -5.63
C ILE A 401 4.53 8.27 -4.10
N LEU A 402 3.69 9.18 -3.63
CA LEU A 402 3.45 9.41 -2.21
C LEU A 402 2.77 8.23 -1.52
N LEU A 403 1.73 7.68 -2.15
CA LEU A 403 0.97 6.55 -1.62
C LEU A 403 1.75 5.23 -1.68
N VAL A 404 2.64 5.08 -2.67
CA VAL A 404 3.43 3.86 -2.84
C VAL A 404 4.72 3.87 -2.02
N LEU A 405 5.36 5.04 -1.85
CA LEU A 405 6.63 5.13 -1.11
C LEU A 405 6.42 5.62 0.32
N PHE A 406 5.78 6.76 0.53
CA PHE A 406 5.76 7.39 1.86
C PHE A 406 4.80 6.71 2.84
N PHE A 407 3.64 6.26 2.36
CA PHE A 407 2.66 5.56 3.20
C PHE A 407 3.24 4.27 3.83
N PRO A 408 3.99 3.42 3.08
CA PRO A 408 4.66 2.24 3.65
C PRO A 408 5.95 2.47 4.46
N ILE A 409 6.65 3.59 4.23
CA ILE A 409 8.00 3.81 4.80
C ILE A 409 7.99 3.80 6.32
N ASN A 410 6.91 4.30 6.96
CA ASN A 410 6.79 4.29 8.41
C ASN A 410 6.87 2.87 8.98
N SER A 411 6.06 1.96 8.42
CA SER A 411 5.98 0.56 8.84
C SER A 411 7.28 -0.23 8.60
N CYS A 412 8.08 0.17 7.61
CA CYS A 412 9.39 -0.41 7.35
C CYS A 412 10.47 0.12 8.31
N ALA A 413 10.47 1.42 8.62
CA ALA A 413 11.51 2.05 9.43
C ALA A 413 11.44 1.63 10.90
N ASN A 414 10.22 1.41 11.43
CA ASN A 414 9.95 1.11 12.84
C ASN A 414 10.84 -0.02 13.42
N PRO A 415 10.87 -1.25 12.86
CA PRO A 415 11.77 -2.32 13.33
C PRO A 415 13.25 -1.94 13.39
N PHE A 416 13.76 -1.22 12.40
CA PHE A 416 15.17 -0.82 12.35
C PHE A 416 15.49 0.25 13.39
N LEU A 417 14.58 1.19 13.62
CA LEU A 417 14.71 2.18 14.68
C LEU A 417 14.77 1.49 16.04
N TYR A 418 13.90 0.51 16.31
CA TYR A 418 13.94 -0.25 17.56
C TYR A 418 15.20 -1.13 17.67
N ALA A 419 15.65 -1.76 16.59
CA ALA A 419 16.86 -2.58 16.58
C ALA A 419 18.14 -1.76 16.81
N ILE A 420 18.30 -0.63 16.12
CA ILE A 420 19.47 0.25 16.26
C ILE A 420 19.44 0.94 17.63
N PHE A 421 18.25 1.41 18.01
CA PHE A 421 18.03 2.19 19.22
C PHE A 421 17.39 1.40 20.36
N THR A 422 17.51 0.08 20.50
CA THR A 422 17.11 -0.63 21.75
C THR A 422 18.13 -1.71 22.13
N LYS A 423 19.10 -1.41 23.02
CA LYS A 423 20.09 -2.37 23.54
C LYS A 423 19.46 -3.65 24.12
N ALA A 424 18.34 -3.52 24.85
CA ALA A 424 17.59 -4.66 25.39
C ALA A 424 17.02 -5.54 24.26
N PHE A 425 16.39 -4.93 23.26
CA PHE A 425 15.89 -5.62 22.08
C PHE A 425 17.02 -6.30 21.28
N ARG A 426 18.15 -5.63 21.08
CA ARG A 426 19.32 -6.23 20.43
C ARG A 426 19.79 -7.48 21.17
N LYS A 427 19.88 -7.42 22.51
CA LYS A 427 20.29 -8.56 23.32
C LYS A 427 19.34 -9.74 23.12
N ASP A 428 18.04 -9.50 23.20
CA ASP A 428 17.00 -10.53 23.05
C ASP A 428 16.98 -11.08 21.61
N ALA A 429 17.15 -10.22 20.59
CA ALA A 429 17.25 -10.62 19.19
C ALA A 429 18.51 -11.44 18.90
N TYR A 430 19.67 -11.08 19.46
CA TYR A 430 20.90 -11.87 19.35
C TYR A 430 20.78 -13.23 20.04
N GLN A 431 20.08 -13.30 21.18
CA GLN A 431 19.81 -14.56 21.87
C GLN A 431 18.88 -15.46 21.04
N LEU A 432 17.83 -14.91 20.42
CA LEU A 432 16.95 -15.65 19.51
C LEU A 432 17.69 -16.12 18.24
N MET A 433 18.47 -15.25 17.60
CA MET A 433 19.28 -15.63 16.43
C MET A 433 20.30 -16.73 16.78
N SER A 434 20.89 -16.68 17.97
CA SER A 434 21.75 -17.74 18.50
C SER A 434 21.01 -19.05 18.76
N ALA A 435 19.74 -19.00 19.18
CA ALA A 435 18.90 -20.17 19.41
C ALA A 435 18.37 -20.80 18.10
N MET A 436 18.09 -19.98 17.08
CA MET A 436 17.65 -20.42 15.75
C MET A 436 18.81 -20.90 14.84
N GLY A 437 20.05 -20.93 15.34
CA GLY A 437 21.19 -21.52 14.63
C GLY A 437 21.86 -20.64 13.57
N CYS A 438 21.37 -19.43 13.29
CA CYS A 438 22.07 -18.45 12.45
C CYS A 438 23.13 -17.70 13.30
N PHE A 439 24.40 -17.97 13.01
CA PHE A 439 25.61 -17.47 13.71
C PHE A 439 26.03 -18.16 15.02
N LYS A 440 26.24 -19.48 14.98
CA LYS A 440 27.05 -20.21 15.98
C LYS A 440 28.43 -19.55 16.25
N LYS A 441 29.01 -18.85 15.27
CA LYS A 441 30.35 -18.22 15.37
C LYS A 441 30.40 -16.89 16.16
N LYS A 442 29.30 -16.15 16.35
CA LYS A 442 29.29 -14.89 17.12
C LYS A 442 28.79 -15.06 18.57
N ALA A 443 27.99 -16.11 18.83
CA ALA A 443 27.56 -16.45 20.19
C ALA A 443 28.75 -16.88 21.10
N SER A 444 29.75 -17.56 20.54
CA SER A 444 30.96 -17.94 21.29
C SER A 444 31.81 -16.73 21.70
N VAL A 445 31.84 -15.65 20.91
CA VAL A 445 32.60 -14.43 21.21
C VAL A 445 32.01 -13.67 22.40
N TYR A 446 30.68 -13.69 22.58
CA TYR A 446 30.03 -13.09 23.75
C TYR A 446 30.09 -13.99 24.99
N HIS A 447 29.97 -15.32 24.84
CA HIS A 447 30.19 -16.25 25.94
C HIS A 447 31.64 -16.22 26.46
N MET A 448 32.62 -16.07 25.56
CA MET A 448 34.04 -15.97 25.94
C MET A 448 34.38 -14.63 26.61
N LYS A 449 33.76 -13.51 26.20
CA LYS A 449 33.92 -12.22 26.89
C LYS A 449 33.26 -12.19 28.28
N ALA A 450 32.11 -12.85 28.46
CA ALA A 450 31.48 -12.98 29.77
C ALA A 450 32.35 -13.84 30.72
N CYS A 451 32.85 -14.98 30.25
CA CYS A 451 33.72 -15.87 31.02
C CYS A 451 35.09 -15.21 31.34
N CYS A 452 35.69 -14.48 30.38
CA CYS A 452 36.92 -13.72 30.64
C CYS A 452 36.70 -12.55 31.61
N SER A 453 35.56 -11.86 31.56
CA SER A 453 35.27 -10.78 32.51
C SER A 453 35.03 -11.32 33.92
N GLU A 454 34.45 -12.51 34.05
CA GLU A 454 34.23 -13.16 35.35
C GLU A 454 35.52 -13.76 35.93
N ASN A 455 36.44 -14.24 35.08
CA ASN A 455 37.77 -14.68 35.50
C ASN A 455 38.72 -13.52 35.86
N VAL A 456 38.59 -12.36 35.23
CA VAL A 456 39.36 -11.15 35.61
C VAL A 456 38.86 -10.55 36.93
N ILE A 457 37.55 -10.63 37.21
CA ILE A 457 36.99 -10.21 38.52
C ILE A 457 37.40 -11.19 39.63
N LYS A 458 37.46 -12.50 39.34
CA LYS A 458 37.97 -13.50 40.30
C LYS A 458 39.49 -13.44 40.50
N SER A 459 40.29 -13.05 39.49
CA SER A 459 41.75 -12.88 39.65
C SER A 459 42.10 -11.63 40.45
N ASN A 460 41.30 -10.56 40.37
CA ASN A 460 41.53 -9.34 41.15
C ASN A 460 41.04 -9.42 42.61
N SER A 461 40.19 -10.40 42.95
CA SER A 461 39.69 -10.58 44.32
C SER A 461 40.45 -11.66 45.12
N GLY A 462 41.49 -12.29 44.54
CA GLY A 462 42.21 -13.42 45.12
C GLY A 462 43.69 -13.19 45.46
N SER A 463 44.23 -11.97 45.28
CA SER A 463 45.62 -11.66 45.67
C SER A 463 45.75 -11.33 47.16
N ASN A 464 45.32 -12.25 48.03
CA ASN A 464 45.88 -12.36 49.39
C ASN A 464 45.45 -13.66 50.06
N ARG A 465 46.17 -14.76 49.80
CA ARG A 465 46.65 -15.71 50.81
C ARG A 465 47.34 -16.91 50.14
N LYS A 466 48.54 -17.19 50.65
CA LYS A 466 49.42 -18.32 50.33
C LYS A 466 48.72 -19.67 50.51
N GLY A 467 49.13 -20.64 49.67
CA GLY A 467 49.48 -21.96 50.16
C GLY A 467 48.52 -23.12 49.85
N ASN A 468 49.12 -24.14 49.24
CA ASN A 468 48.75 -25.55 49.21
C ASN A 468 47.83 -26.11 48.10
N ARG A 469 48.47 -27.04 47.40
CA ARG A 469 48.07 -27.87 46.27
C ARG A 469 47.30 -29.08 46.78
N LYS A 470 46.04 -29.29 46.38
CA LYS A 470 45.41 -30.62 46.34
C LYS A 470 44.45 -30.78 45.15
N LYS A 471 44.73 -31.85 44.40
CA LYS A 471 43.94 -32.53 43.35
C LYS A 471 42.50 -32.82 43.83
N LEU A 472 41.50 -32.78 42.95
CA LEU A 472 40.31 -33.68 42.95
C LEU A 472 39.52 -33.42 41.63
N ARG A 473 39.56 -34.30 40.63
CA ARG A 473 38.76 -35.54 40.40
C ARG A 473 37.35 -35.24 39.87
N TRP A 474 37.16 -35.54 38.58
CA TRP A 474 35.89 -35.60 37.87
C TRP A 474 34.94 -36.61 38.51
N VAL A 475 33.69 -36.23 38.75
CA VAL A 475 32.61 -37.18 39.10
C VAL A 475 31.38 -36.85 38.26
N ALA A 476 30.90 -37.90 37.60
CA ALA A 476 29.75 -37.94 36.70
C ALA A 476 28.41 -37.79 37.45
N PHE A 477 27.40 -37.33 36.71
CA PHE A 477 25.99 -37.33 37.10
C PHE A 477 25.45 -38.74 37.40
N PRO A 478 24.50 -38.87 38.34
CA PRO A 478 23.41 -39.82 38.16
C PRO A 478 22.00 -39.21 38.32
N GLN A 479 21.06 -39.88 37.63
CA GLN A 479 19.62 -39.65 37.54
C GLN A 479 18.90 -39.77 38.89
N ARG A 480 17.79 -39.03 39.04
CA ARG A 480 16.91 -39.03 40.22
C ARG A 480 15.72 -39.96 39.98
N ASN A 481 15.68 -41.08 40.71
CA ASN A 481 14.47 -41.90 40.91
C ASN A 481 13.77 -41.47 42.21
N THR A 482 12.45 -41.42 42.16
CA THR A 482 11.50 -41.18 43.26
C THR A 482 11.37 -42.41 44.19
N LYS A 483 11.39 -42.18 45.51
CA LYS A 483 10.87 -43.04 46.60
C LYS A 483 10.29 -42.10 47.66
N GLU A 484 9.00 -42.22 47.98
CA GLU A 484 8.42 -43.07 49.04
C GLU A 484 8.95 -42.70 50.43
N GLU A 485 8.06 -42.10 51.23
CA GLU A 485 8.25 -41.74 52.63
C GLU A 485 7.32 -42.66 53.44
N GLY A 486 7.91 -43.41 54.38
CA GLY A 486 7.22 -44.33 55.28
C GLY A 486 7.04 -43.74 56.67
N ASP A 487 5.82 -43.89 57.19
CA ASP A 487 5.45 -44.45 58.49
C ASP A 487 6.23 -44.02 59.76
N GLN A 488 5.52 -43.43 60.73
CA GLN A 488 5.58 -43.83 62.15
C GLN A 488 4.45 -43.20 63.00
N THR A 489 3.74 -44.10 63.67
CA THR A 489 2.83 -43.99 64.86
C THR A 489 1.43 -43.42 64.71
#